data_AF-A0A5N7AB16-F1
#
_entry.id   AF-A0A5N7AB16-F1
#
_cell.length_a   1.000
_cell.length_b   1.000
_cell.length_c   1.000
_cell.angle_alpha   90.00
_cell.angle_beta   90.00
_cell.angle_gamma   90.00
#
_symmetry.space_group_name_H-M   'P 1'
#
loop_
_entity.id
_entity.type
_entity.pdbx_description
1 polymer ?
#
loop_
_entity_poly.entity_id
_entity_poly.type
_entity_poly.pdbx_seq_one_letter_code
_entity_poly.pdbx_strand_id
1 'polypeptide(L)'
;MKSTLIYGVSLLSLLPTTFADFHINNVYNSVVTSGSSQQHWTSYVACPSNYWNCKCMANNDRAGHLVDGDLGSSFFSIEAGFCGMEKMNFYQDGGEYKIYIDGGDGSEVGTCYQNNESKECAIFGGSAYTGGGMVCITYACNP
;
A
#
# COMPACT_ATOMS: atom_id res chain seq x y z
N MET A 1 8.22 -64.00 1.37
CA MET A 1 9.10 -62.90 0.89
C MET A 1 8.32 -61.61 0.98
N LYS A 2 8.81 -60.62 1.73
CA LYS A 2 8.09 -59.37 2.09
C LYS A 2 8.16 -58.39 0.92
N SER A 3 6.99 -57.92 0.46
CA SER A 3 6.88 -56.84 -0.53
C SER A 3 6.86 -55.51 0.21
N THR A 4 7.87 -54.67 -0.01
CA THR A 4 7.96 -53.32 0.55
C THR A 4 7.43 -52.34 -0.48
N LEU A 5 6.26 -51.76 -0.24
CA LEU A 5 5.69 -50.69 -1.04
C LEU A 5 6.33 -49.36 -0.61
N ILE A 6 7.02 -48.68 -1.51
CA ILE A 6 7.57 -47.33 -1.30
C ILE A 6 6.48 -46.34 -1.70
N TYR A 7 5.87 -45.66 -0.73
CA TYR A 7 4.94 -44.56 -0.98
C TYR A 7 5.75 -43.28 -1.22
N GLY A 8 5.76 -42.79 -2.46
CA GLY A 8 6.30 -41.49 -2.80
C GLY A 8 5.40 -40.38 -2.26
N VAL A 9 5.90 -39.61 -1.29
CA VAL A 9 5.26 -38.39 -0.81
C VAL A 9 5.58 -37.28 -1.83
N SER A 10 4.62 -36.96 -2.70
CA SER A 10 4.69 -35.72 -3.48
C SER A 10 4.44 -34.53 -2.54
N LEU A 11 5.49 -33.77 -2.30
CA LEU A 11 5.45 -32.50 -1.58
C LEU A 11 4.78 -31.46 -2.50
N LEU A 12 3.49 -31.25 -2.35
CA LEU A 12 2.74 -30.21 -3.05
C LEU A 12 3.11 -28.86 -2.39
N SER A 13 4.04 -28.12 -2.98
CA SER A 13 4.40 -26.78 -2.56
C SER A 13 3.23 -25.82 -2.79
N LEU A 14 2.45 -25.60 -1.72
CA LEU A 14 1.52 -24.48 -1.61
C LEU A 14 2.35 -23.20 -1.55
N LEU A 15 2.58 -22.57 -2.69
CA LEU A 15 3.09 -21.19 -2.72
C LEU A 15 2.04 -20.32 -2.03
N PRO A 16 2.38 -19.59 -0.95
CA PRO A 16 1.46 -18.62 -0.39
C PRO A 16 1.26 -17.55 -1.46
N THR A 17 0.03 -17.46 -1.99
CA THR A 17 -0.41 -16.26 -2.70
C THR A 17 -0.48 -15.16 -1.66
N THR A 18 0.62 -14.46 -1.44
CA THR A 18 0.63 -13.31 -0.54
C THR A 18 -0.29 -12.27 -1.16
N PHE A 19 -1.48 -12.13 -0.58
CA PHE A 19 -2.33 -10.99 -0.88
C PHE A 19 -1.54 -9.72 -0.54
N ALA A 20 -1.70 -8.70 -1.38
CA ALA A 20 -1.29 -7.36 -1.00
C ALA A 20 -1.85 -7.03 0.38
N ASP A 21 -1.03 -6.41 1.21
CA ASP A 21 -1.40 -6.07 2.57
C ASP A 21 -1.98 -4.64 2.62
N PHE A 22 -1.35 -3.72 1.88
CA PHE A 22 -1.88 -2.39 1.63
C PHE A 22 -1.41 -1.80 0.30
N HIS A 23 -2.03 -0.69 -0.11
CA HIS A 23 -1.68 0.07 -1.31
C HIS A 23 -1.37 1.51 -0.93
N ILE A 24 -0.34 2.10 -1.54
CA ILE A 24 -0.05 3.53 -1.45
C ILE A 24 -0.50 4.18 -2.75
N ASN A 25 -1.37 5.18 -2.66
CA ASN A 25 -2.00 5.79 -3.82
C ASN A 25 -1.62 7.25 -3.91
N ASN A 26 -1.33 7.70 -5.13
CA ASN A 26 -1.38 9.11 -5.44
C ASN A 26 -2.84 9.48 -5.74
N VAL A 27 -3.42 10.36 -4.93
CA VAL A 27 -4.81 10.82 -5.02
C VAL A 27 -4.84 12.24 -5.59
N TYR A 28 -5.42 12.38 -6.77
CA TYR A 28 -5.63 13.64 -7.46
C TYR A 28 -7.08 14.06 -7.32
N ASN A 29 -7.33 15.16 -6.61
CA ASN A 29 -8.67 15.69 -6.44
C ASN A 29 -8.96 16.80 -7.46
N SER A 30 -10.19 16.87 -7.93
CA SER A 30 -10.71 17.95 -8.76
C SER A 30 -12.06 18.37 -8.21
N VAL A 31 -12.13 19.56 -7.60
CA VAL A 31 -13.37 20.09 -7.01
C VAL A 31 -13.75 21.41 -7.67
N VAL A 32 -15.01 21.53 -8.07
CA VAL A 32 -15.58 22.77 -8.59
C VAL A 32 -16.04 23.62 -7.41
N THR A 33 -15.37 24.74 -7.21
CA THR A 33 -15.77 25.73 -6.20
C THR A 33 -16.72 26.78 -6.80
N SER A 34 -17.59 27.36 -5.98
CA SER A 34 -18.53 28.39 -6.40
C SER A 34 -17.79 29.58 -7.02
N GLY A 35 -17.95 29.77 -8.33
CA GLY A 35 -17.19 30.79 -9.08
C GLY A 35 -16.36 30.25 -10.26
N SER A 36 -16.52 28.96 -10.62
CA SER A 36 -15.92 28.30 -11.80
C SER A 36 -14.42 27.99 -11.74
N SER A 37 -13.75 28.19 -10.60
CA SER A 37 -12.40 27.69 -10.38
C SER A 37 -12.41 26.21 -9.96
N GLN A 38 -11.76 25.36 -10.78
CA GLN A 38 -11.38 24.00 -10.39
C GLN A 38 -10.15 24.09 -9.48
N GLN A 39 -10.25 23.51 -8.29
CA GLN A 39 -9.11 23.31 -7.41
C GLN A 39 -8.58 21.89 -7.59
N HIS A 40 -7.25 21.79 -7.73
CA HIS A 40 -6.52 20.54 -7.83
C HIS A 40 -5.53 20.41 -6.69
N TRP A 41 -5.52 19.25 -6.03
CA TRP A 41 -4.47 18.90 -5.08
C TRP A 41 -4.15 17.41 -5.18
N THR A 42 -2.92 17.11 -4.80
CA THR A 42 -2.33 15.79 -4.84
C THR A 42 -2.00 15.37 -3.42
N SER A 43 -2.44 14.20 -3.00
CA SER A 43 -2.12 13.64 -1.68
C SER A 43 -1.75 12.17 -1.79
N TYR A 44 -0.86 11.70 -0.92
CA TYR A 44 -0.50 10.29 -0.86
C TYR A 44 -1.23 9.60 0.29
N VAL A 45 -1.90 8.49 -0.02
CA VAL A 45 -2.73 7.76 0.93
C VAL A 45 -2.43 6.27 0.88
N ALA A 46 -2.02 5.71 2.01
CA ALA A 46 -1.93 4.28 2.23
C ALA A 46 -3.28 3.73 2.70
N CYS A 47 -3.73 2.64 2.08
CA CYS A 47 -4.99 1.98 2.38
C CYS A 47 -4.77 0.47 2.53
N PRO A 48 -5.27 -0.16 3.62
CA PRO A 48 -5.26 -1.62 3.74
C PRO A 48 -5.90 -2.24 2.50
N SER A 49 -5.38 -3.36 1.99
CA SER A 49 -5.90 -3.94 0.74
C SER A 49 -7.36 -4.39 0.87
N ASN A 50 -7.77 -4.87 2.04
CA ASN A 50 -9.18 -5.17 2.35
C ASN A 50 -10.06 -3.91 2.50
N TYR A 51 -9.47 -2.72 2.48
CA TYR A 51 -10.13 -1.43 2.59
C TYR A 51 -9.68 -0.45 1.49
N TRP A 52 -9.16 -0.96 0.36
CA TRP A 52 -8.76 -0.17 -0.81
C TRP A 52 -10.00 0.30 -1.59
N ASN A 53 -10.69 1.29 -1.02
CA ASN A 53 -11.93 1.86 -1.53
C ASN A 53 -11.96 3.39 -1.32
N CYS A 54 -13.01 4.03 -1.83
CA CYS A 54 -13.14 5.49 -1.76
C CYS A 54 -13.25 6.07 -0.35
N LYS A 55 -13.68 5.28 0.64
CA LYS A 55 -13.69 5.76 2.04
C LYS A 55 -12.27 5.97 2.54
N CYS A 56 -11.36 5.05 2.24
CA CYS A 56 -9.96 5.26 2.59
C CYS A 56 -9.33 6.39 1.76
N MET A 57 -9.46 6.33 0.43
CA MET A 57 -8.72 7.24 -0.45
C MET A 57 -9.20 8.70 -0.40
N ALA A 58 -10.51 8.93 -0.29
CA ALA A 58 -11.10 10.27 -0.37
C ALA A 58 -11.58 10.80 0.98
N ASN A 59 -11.92 9.93 1.93
CA ASN A 59 -12.43 10.32 3.23
C ASN A 59 -11.44 10.02 4.38
N ASN A 60 -10.22 9.55 4.06
CA ASN A 60 -9.17 9.22 5.01
C ASN A 60 -9.58 8.20 6.09
N ASP A 61 -10.56 7.34 5.81
CA ASP A 61 -11.00 6.30 6.74
C ASP A 61 -9.99 5.15 6.78
N ARG A 62 -9.29 5.00 7.92
CA ARG A 62 -8.19 4.04 8.13
C ARG A 62 -7.00 4.27 7.19
N ALA A 63 -6.84 5.49 6.71
CA ALA A 63 -5.73 5.89 5.87
C ALA A 63 -4.44 6.00 6.70
N GLY A 64 -3.31 5.76 6.03
CA GLY A 64 -2.00 6.20 6.48
C GLY A 64 -1.49 7.32 5.57
N HIS A 65 -0.82 8.31 6.14
CA HIS A 65 -0.30 9.45 5.40
C HIS A 65 1.22 9.49 5.37
N LEU A 66 1.76 9.97 4.25
CA LEU A 66 3.18 10.26 4.16
C LEU A 66 3.53 11.44 5.08
N VAL A 67 4.60 11.30 5.86
CA VAL A 67 5.08 12.36 6.76
C VAL A 67 6.48 12.86 6.43
N ASP A 68 7.27 12.07 5.71
CA ASP A 68 8.55 12.49 5.15
C ASP A 68 8.69 12.01 3.70
N GLY A 69 9.34 12.81 2.87
CA GLY A 69 9.62 12.49 1.46
C GLY A 69 8.39 12.47 0.55
N ASP A 70 8.63 12.09 -0.70
CA ASP A 70 7.59 11.99 -1.73
C ASP A 70 7.58 10.60 -2.34
N LEU A 71 6.39 10.14 -2.77
CA LEU A 71 6.27 8.89 -3.50
C LEU A 71 7.06 8.96 -4.81
N GLY A 72 7.97 8.00 -5.03
CA GLY A 72 8.87 7.99 -6.19
C GLY A 72 10.25 8.59 -5.93
N SER A 73 10.48 9.19 -4.76
CA SER A 73 11.81 9.58 -4.30
C SER A 73 12.57 8.39 -3.68
N SER A 74 13.88 8.52 -3.45
CA SER A 74 14.68 7.43 -2.89
C SER A 74 14.26 7.02 -1.46
N PHE A 75 13.50 7.86 -0.77
CA PHE A 75 13.04 7.63 0.59
C PHE A 75 11.73 8.36 0.89
N PHE A 76 10.79 7.68 1.54
CA PHE A 76 9.64 8.32 2.18
C PHE A 76 9.23 7.55 3.44
N SER A 77 8.36 8.12 4.26
CA SER A 77 7.84 7.46 5.46
C SER A 77 6.32 7.59 5.56
N ILE A 78 5.68 6.57 6.14
CA ILE A 78 4.27 6.62 6.57
C ILE A 78 4.25 6.80 8.08
N GLU A 79 3.37 7.67 8.57
CA GLU A 79 3.18 7.93 10.00
C GLU A 79 2.90 6.67 10.84
N ALA A 80 3.23 6.76 12.12
CA ALA A 80 2.85 5.74 13.09
C ALA A 80 1.32 5.66 13.25
N GLY A 81 0.82 4.46 13.55
CA GLY A 81 -0.59 4.17 13.76
C GLY A 81 -1.31 3.57 12.55
N PHE A 82 -0.74 3.70 11.34
CA PHE A 82 -1.28 3.02 10.17
C PHE A 82 -1.24 1.49 10.37
N CYS A 83 -2.42 0.88 10.35
CA CYS A 83 -2.60 -0.54 10.69
C CYS A 83 -2.07 -0.97 12.07
N GLY A 84 -1.93 -0.01 13.00
CA GLY A 84 -1.37 -0.28 14.34
C GLY A 84 0.15 -0.44 14.37
N MET A 85 0.84 -0.16 13.26
CA MET A 85 2.29 -0.21 13.17
C MET A 85 2.93 1.07 13.72
N GLU A 86 4.17 0.95 14.16
CA GLU A 86 5.06 2.11 14.32
C GLU A 86 5.33 2.78 12.97
N LYS A 87 6.00 3.96 12.99
CA LYS A 87 6.34 4.68 11.75
C LYS A 87 7.12 3.76 10.80
N MET A 88 6.69 3.69 9.55
CA MET A 88 7.31 2.85 8.53
C MET A 88 8.15 3.70 7.58
N ASN A 89 9.39 3.28 7.36
CA ASN A 89 10.36 3.89 6.46
C ASN A 89 10.47 3.05 5.18
N PHE A 90 10.46 3.72 4.03
CA PHE A 90 10.49 3.10 2.72
C PHE A 90 11.74 3.58 1.98
N TYR A 91 12.59 2.66 1.56
CA TYR A 91 13.82 2.97 0.83
C TYR A 91 13.77 2.33 -0.54
N GLN A 92 14.07 3.11 -1.57
CA GLN A 92 14.13 2.60 -2.93
C GLN A 92 15.30 1.63 -3.10
N ASP A 93 15.01 0.46 -3.65
CA ASP A 93 16.00 -0.55 -4.04
C ASP A 93 15.68 -1.03 -5.46
N GLY A 94 16.38 -0.46 -6.44
CA GLY A 94 16.08 -0.68 -7.85
C GLY A 94 14.66 -0.28 -8.23
N GLY A 95 13.82 -1.26 -8.55
CA GLY A 95 12.44 -1.08 -9.00
C GLY A 95 11.37 -1.26 -7.91
N GLU A 96 11.79 -1.50 -6.66
CA GLU A 96 10.90 -1.75 -5.52
C GLU A 96 11.28 -0.85 -4.33
N TYR A 97 10.45 -0.86 -3.30
CA TYR A 97 10.73 -0.17 -2.04
C TYR A 97 10.77 -1.17 -0.89
N LYS A 98 11.86 -1.15 -0.13
CA LYS A 98 12.03 -1.95 1.08
C LYS A 98 11.46 -1.22 2.28
N ILE A 99 10.68 -1.92 3.09
CA ILE A 99 9.98 -1.36 4.25
C ILE A 99 10.71 -1.74 5.52
N TYR A 100 10.92 -0.78 6.42
CA TYR A 100 11.53 -0.96 7.74
C TYR A 100 10.75 -0.21 8.80
N ILE A 101 10.78 -0.70 10.03
CA ILE A 101 10.21 0.01 11.18
C ILE A 101 11.20 1.02 11.74
N ASP A 102 10.77 2.26 11.92
CA ASP A 102 11.57 3.31 12.55
C ASP A 102 11.93 2.94 13.99
N GLY A 103 13.22 3.04 14.33
CA GLY A 103 13.71 2.57 15.64
C GLY A 103 13.65 1.05 15.85
N GLY A 104 13.37 0.27 14.80
CA GLY A 104 13.38 -1.20 14.83
C GLY A 104 14.79 -1.80 14.87
N ASP A 105 14.87 -3.12 14.69
CA ASP A 105 16.12 -3.91 14.72
C ASP A 105 16.91 -3.88 13.39
N GLY A 106 16.40 -3.16 12.39
CA GLY A 106 16.97 -3.08 11.04
C GLY A 106 16.52 -4.20 10.10
N SER A 107 15.62 -5.08 10.53
CA SER A 107 15.05 -6.12 9.68
C SER A 107 14.03 -5.54 8.68
N GLU A 108 14.04 -6.02 7.44
CA GLU A 108 13.02 -5.70 6.44
C GLU A 108 11.68 -6.30 6.88
N VAL A 109 10.60 -5.50 6.81
CA VAL A 109 9.24 -5.93 7.17
C VAL A 109 8.33 -6.09 5.96
N GLY A 110 8.80 -5.72 4.77
CA GLY A 110 8.11 -5.99 3.53
C GLY A 110 8.69 -5.26 2.34
N THR A 111 8.03 -5.42 1.20
CA THR A 111 8.44 -4.80 -0.06
C THR A 111 7.21 -4.25 -0.80
N CYS A 112 7.34 -3.07 -1.41
CA CYS A 112 6.34 -2.48 -2.29
C CYS A 112 6.77 -2.49 -3.75
N TYR A 113 5.80 -2.73 -4.63
CA TYR A 113 5.95 -2.78 -6.07
C TYR A 113 5.09 -1.71 -6.73
N GLN A 114 5.55 -1.17 -7.85
CA GLN A 114 4.75 -0.27 -8.67
C GLN A 114 3.42 -0.92 -9.05
N ASN A 115 2.32 -0.19 -8.87
CA ASN A 115 0.98 -0.62 -9.25
C ASN A 115 0.31 0.43 -10.14
N ASN A 116 -0.25 -0.04 -11.26
CA ASN A 116 -0.94 0.81 -12.23
C ASN A 116 -2.46 0.78 -12.08
N GLU A 117 -2.98 0.11 -11.04
CA GLU A 117 -4.39 0.18 -10.70
C GLU A 117 -4.81 1.61 -10.37
N SER A 118 -6.01 1.96 -10.83
CA SER A 118 -6.60 3.28 -10.66
C SER A 118 -8.05 3.16 -10.18
N LYS A 119 -8.52 4.15 -9.42
CA LYS A 119 -9.92 4.23 -9.00
C LYS A 119 -10.40 5.68 -9.06
N GLU A 120 -11.64 5.86 -9.48
CA GLU A 120 -12.33 7.15 -9.37
C GLU A 120 -13.33 7.10 -8.22
N CYS A 121 -13.36 8.17 -7.43
CA CYS A 121 -14.19 8.33 -6.26
C CYS A 121 -14.95 9.64 -6.33
N ALA A 122 -16.28 9.58 -6.28
CA ALA A 122 -17.10 10.77 -6.19
C ALA A 122 -16.88 11.46 -4.83
N ILE A 123 -16.63 12.77 -4.86
CA ILE A 123 -16.52 13.62 -3.67
C ILE A 123 -17.49 14.80 -3.80
N PHE A 124 -17.74 15.51 -2.70
CA PHE A 124 -18.64 16.65 -2.75
C PHE A 124 -18.10 17.73 -3.71
N GLY A 125 -18.86 18.04 -4.76
CA GLY A 125 -18.48 19.04 -5.75
C GLY A 125 -17.41 18.59 -6.76
N GLY A 126 -17.10 17.28 -6.86
CA GLY A 126 -16.06 16.82 -7.77
C GLY A 126 -15.75 15.32 -7.77
N SER A 127 -14.55 14.98 -8.24
CA SER A 127 -14.01 13.61 -8.26
C SER A 127 -12.59 13.55 -7.71
N ALA A 128 -12.26 12.45 -7.04
CA ALA A 128 -10.92 12.05 -6.66
C ALA A 128 -10.48 10.87 -7.53
N TYR A 129 -9.31 10.98 -8.16
CA TYR A 129 -8.73 9.95 -9.00
C TYR A 129 -7.48 9.38 -8.32
N THR A 130 -7.37 8.07 -8.25
CA THR A 130 -6.15 7.40 -7.79
C THR A 130 -5.44 6.71 -8.95
N GLY A 131 -4.11 6.74 -8.95
CA GLY A 131 -3.29 6.04 -9.95
C GLY A 131 -1.81 6.24 -9.70
N GLY A 132 -0.97 5.46 -10.38
CA GLY A 132 0.50 5.54 -10.24
C GLY A 132 0.99 5.24 -8.82
N GLY A 133 0.32 4.33 -8.14
CA GLY A 133 0.58 3.96 -6.76
C GLY A 133 1.53 2.76 -6.62
N MET A 134 1.52 2.17 -5.44
CA MET A 134 2.26 0.95 -5.12
C MET A 134 1.38 -0.03 -4.39
N VAL A 135 1.72 -1.31 -4.52
CA VAL A 135 1.15 -2.41 -3.76
C VAL A 135 2.23 -2.99 -2.87
N CYS A 136 1.93 -3.13 -1.58
CA CYS A 136 2.91 -3.52 -0.56
C CYS A 136 2.58 -4.91 -0.01
N ILE A 137 3.59 -5.78 -0.02
CA ILE A 137 3.53 -7.12 0.54
C ILE A 137 4.30 -7.10 1.85
N THR A 138 3.56 -7.24 2.95
CA THR A 138 4.05 -7.16 4.34
C THR A 138 3.01 -7.83 5.26
N TYR A 139 3.20 -7.71 6.56
CA TYR A 139 2.28 -8.18 7.60
C TYR A 139 1.60 -7.03 8.37
N ALA A 140 1.86 -5.78 7.98
CA ALA A 140 1.43 -4.58 8.69
C ALA A 140 -0.09 -4.49 8.92
N CYS A 141 -0.89 -4.81 7.90
CA CYS A 141 -2.34 -4.64 7.88
C CYS A 141 -3.12 -5.96 7.96
N ASN A 142 -2.41 -7.07 8.09
CA ASN A 142 -2.96 -8.41 8.24
C ASN A 142 -2.09 -9.26 9.18
N PRO A 143 -2.01 -8.88 10.48
CA PRO A 143 -1.16 -9.52 11.47
C PRO A 143 -1.60 -10.95 11.83
#